data_AF-A0A6B2G0E2-F1
#
_entry.id   AF-A0A6B2G0E2-F1
#
_cell.length_a   1.000
_cell.length_b   1.000
_cell.length_c   1.000
_cell.angle_alpha   90.00
_cell.angle_beta   90.00
_cell.angle_gamma   90.00
#
_symmetry.space_group_name_H-M   'P 1'
#
loop_
_entity.id
_entity.type
_entity.pdbx_description
1 polymer ?
#
loop_
_entity_poly.entity_id
_entity_poly.type
_entity_poly.pdbx_seq_one_letter_code
_entity_poly.pdbx_strand_id
1 'polypeptide(L)'
;VMVSIGIFICTFFSSFVKRSESFMGFSISKYTLGISIMVGSLFLSSLMGVLQEGISRKFGRYPREMLFYTHFLSLPGFLLVSSNICAQFGSFKTISHTFEVLKGVEVKTVWFLLLLNIFTQYACVRCVYVLTTECTSLTVTMVTTFRRFLSLIWSIYRFKNPFTAYHALGSSLVFLGTLTFIDFQAQKTKQK
;
A
#
# COMPACT_ATOMS: atom_id res chain seq x y z
N VAL A 1 -18.19 8.23 4.43
CA VAL A 1 -18.94 7.60 5.55
C VAL A 1 -18.97 6.09 5.40
N MET A 2 -19.55 5.55 4.32
CA MET A 2 -19.68 4.10 4.10
C MET A 2 -18.34 3.34 4.17
N VAL A 3 -17.30 3.84 3.49
CA VAL A 3 -15.94 3.27 3.52
C VAL A 3 -15.33 3.29 4.93
N SER A 4 -15.50 4.39 5.67
CA SER A 4 -14.96 4.54 7.04
C SER A 4 -15.61 3.56 8.03
N ILE A 5 -16.92 3.35 7.93
CA ILE A 5 -17.65 2.36 8.74
C ILE A 5 -17.16 0.94 8.43
N GLY A 6 -16.96 0.62 7.15
CA GLY A 6 -16.47 -0.71 6.73
C GLY A 6 -15.07 -1.01 7.26
N ILE A 7 -14.16 -0.02 7.18
CA ILE A 7 -12.79 -0.14 7.73
C ILE A 7 -12.84 -0.31 9.25
N PHE A 8 -13.68 0.45 9.95
CA PHE A 8 -13.83 0.35 11.41
C PHE A 8 -14.31 -1.05 11.82
N ILE A 9 -15.33 -1.59 11.17
CA ILE A 9 -15.85 -2.94 11.42
C ILE A 9 -14.76 -3.99 11.19
N CYS A 10 -14.11 -3.99 10.02
CA CYS A 10 -13.02 -4.92 9.73
C CYS A 10 -11.88 -4.85 10.76
N THR A 11 -11.48 -3.64 11.14
CA THR A 11 -10.38 -3.43 12.10
C THR A 11 -10.77 -3.90 13.49
N PHE A 12 -11.99 -3.58 13.94
CA PHE A 12 -12.49 -3.97 15.26
C PHE A 12 -12.53 -5.50 15.40
N PHE A 13 -13.15 -6.20 14.46
CA PHE A 13 -13.23 -7.67 14.50
C PHE A 13 -11.87 -8.36 14.33
N SER A 14 -10.98 -7.82 13.49
CA SER A 14 -9.63 -8.35 13.33
C SER A 14 -8.79 -8.17 14.61
N SER A 15 -8.95 -7.02 15.29
CA SER A 15 -8.28 -6.75 16.57
C SER A 15 -8.83 -7.62 17.71
N PHE A 16 -10.13 -7.91 17.70
CA PHE A 16 -10.79 -8.76 18.70
C PHE A 16 -10.28 -10.20 18.63
N VAL A 17 -10.19 -10.78 17.42
CA VAL A 17 -9.61 -12.12 17.20
C VAL A 17 -8.17 -12.19 17.69
N LYS A 18 -7.33 -11.20 17.33
CA LYS A 18 -5.92 -11.15 17.77
C LYS A 18 -5.77 -10.97 19.28
N ARG A 19 -6.64 -10.18 19.92
CA ARG A 19 -6.63 -9.93 21.37
C ARG A 19 -6.96 -11.19 22.17
N SER A 20 -7.78 -12.09 21.62
CA SER A 20 -8.13 -13.36 22.26
C SER A 20 -6.93 -14.31 22.38
N GLU A 21 -5.98 -14.27 21.44
CA GLU A 21 -4.79 -15.14 21.46
C GLU A 21 -3.59 -14.54 22.23
N SER A 22 -3.57 -13.22 22.44
CA SER A 22 -2.36 -12.49 22.88
C SER A 22 -2.42 -11.92 24.31
N PHE A 23 -3.19 -12.55 25.21
CA PHE A 23 -3.36 -12.07 26.59
C PHE A 23 -2.12 -12.25 27.49
N MET A 24 -1.09 -13.01 27.06
CA MET A 24 0.04 -13.40 27.93
C MET A 24 1.31 -12.52 27.80
N GLY A 25 1.30 -11.41 27.06
CA GLY A 25 2.52 -10.60 26.87
C GLY A 25 2.33 -9.16 26.39
N PHE A 26 1.20 -8.52 26.73
CA PHE A 26 0.85 -7.21 26.20
C PHE A 26 1.62 -6.07 26.90
N SER A 27 2.72 -5.61 26.31
CA SER A 27 3.38 -4.36 26.72
C SER A 27 2.66 -3.16 26.09
N ILE A 28 1.90 -2.39 26.89
CA ILE A 28 1.24 -1.13 26.47
C ILE A 28 2.21 -0.22 25.70
N SER A 29 3.48 -0.17 26.13
CA SER A 29 4.51 0.66 25.51
C SER A 29 4.76 0.34 24.03
N LYS A 30 4.85 -0.95 23.66
CA LYS A 30 5.04 -1.39 22.28
C LYS A 30 3.80 -1.11 21.42
N TYR A 31 2.61 -1.28 22.01
CA TYR A 31 1.35 -1.00 21.34
C TYR A 31 1.20 0.50 21.02
N THR A 32 1.42 1.37 22.01
CA THR A 32 1.37 2.83 21.83
C THR A 32 2.44 3.33 20.86
N LEU A 33 3.66 2.76 20.91
CA LEU A 33 4.71 3.05 19.93
C LEU A 33 4.29 2.68 18.51
N GLY A 34 3.66 1.52 18.32
CA GLY A 34 3.15 1.10 17.01
C GLY A 34 2.11 2.07 16.46
N ILE A 35 1.17 2.52 17.32
CA ILE A 35 0.16 3.51 16.93
C ILE A 35 0.79 4.86 16.59
N SER A 36 1.73 5.36 17.41
CA SER A 36 2.36 6.66 17.17
C SER A 36 3.13 6.69 15.84
N ILE A 37 3.85 5.62 15.51
CA ILE A 37 4.57 5.49 14.23
C ILE A 37 3.58 5.42 13.06
N MET A 38 2.46 4.71 13.20
CA MET A 38 1.43 4.64 12.15
C MET A 38 0.77 6.00 11.90
N VAL A 39 0.42 6.73 12.97
CA VAL A 39 -0.17 8.08 12.86
C VAL A 39 0.81 9.05 12.21
N GLY A 40 2.07 9.05 12.65
CA GLY A 40 3.13 9.88 12.05
C GLY A 40 3.34 9.57 10.57
N SER A 41 3.35 8.29 10.19
CA SER A 41 3.47 7.86 8.80
C SER A 41 2.31 8.33 7.92
N LEU A 42 1.08 8.27 8.42
CA LEU A 42 -0.10 8.76 7.70
C LEU A 42 -0.05 10.29 7.50
N PHE A 43 0.41 11.02 8.50
CA PHE A 43 0.59 12.47 8.42
C PHE A 43 1.68 12.87 7.41
N LEU A 44 2.84 12.20 7.44
CA LEU A 44 3.89 12.43 6.44
C LEU A 44 3.41 12.05 5.02
N SER A 45 2.63 10.98 4.89
CA SER A 45 2.06 10.56 3.60
C SER A 45 1.11 11.60 3.01
N SER A 46 0.29 12.27 3.84
CA SER A 46 -0.60 13.33 3.37
C SER A 46 0.17 14.60 3.02
N LEU A 47 1.17 14.99 3.82
CA LEU A 47 2.07 16.11 3.51
C LEU A 47 2.78 15.92 2.17
N MET A 48 3.31 14.73 1.91
CA MET A 48 3.96 14.43 0.63
C MET A 48 3.01 14.64 -0.55
N GLY A 49 1.75 14.22 -0.45
CA GLY A 49 0.75 14.45 -1.50
C GLY A 49 0.48 15.94 -1.76
N VAL A 50 0.36 16.75 -0.70
CA VAL A 50 0.13 18.20 -0.81
C VAL A 50 1.35 18.92 -1.36
N LEU A 51 2.56 18.57 -0.91
CA LEU A 51 3.80 19.15 -1.43
C LEU A 51 3.97 18.85 -2.92
N GLN A 52 3.64 17.63 -3.34
CA GLN A 52 3.70 17.22 -4.74
C GLN A 52 2.75 18.02 -5.63
N GLU A 53 1.53 18.29 -5.17
CA GLU A 53 0.57 19.16 -5.85
C GLU A 53 1.07 20.62 -5.88
N GLY A 54 1.63 21.11 -4.77
CA GLY A 54 2.16 22.47 -4.65
C GLY A 54 3.34 22.73 -5.60
N ILE A 55 4.30 21.80 -5.67
CA ILE A 55 5.45 21.89 -6.58
C ILE A 55 5.00 21.84 -8.03
N SER A 56 4.06 20.95 -8.37
CA SER A 56 3.51 20.81 -9.72
C SER A 56 2.76 22.08 -10.18
N ARG A 57 2.14 22.82 -9.26
CA ARG A 57 1.52 24.12 -9.57
C ARG A 57 2.54 25.24 -9.82
N LYS A 58 3.66 25.25 -9.08
CA LYS A 58 4.65 26.33 -9.14
C LYS A 58 5.67 26.18 -10.26
N PHE A 59 6.13 24.95 -10.53
CA PHE A 59 7.22 24.67 -11.48
C PHE A 59 6.76 23.98 -12.77
N GLY A 60 5.46 23.72 -12.93
CA GLY A 60 4.91 23.03 -14.08
C GLY A 60 4.83 21.50 -13.91
N ARG A 61 4.15 20.85 -14.86
CA ARG A 61 3.77 19.43 -14.77
C ARG A 61 4.80 18.52 -15.43
N TYR A 62 5.88 18.22 -14.72
CA TYR A 62 6.94 17.32 -15.17
C TYR A 62 7.05 16.06 -14.29
N PRO A 63 6.17 15.05 -14.47
CA PRO A 63 6.11 13.88 -13.60
C PRO A 63 7.40 13.05 -13.60
N ARG A 64 8.14 13.02 -14.72
CA ARG A 64 9.42 12.27 -14.80
C ARG A 64 10.52 12.91 -13.97
N GLU A 65 10.64 14.23 -14.02
CA GLU A 65 11.65 14.97 -13.26
C GLU A 65 11.36 14.85 -11.76
N MET A 66 10.10 15.04 -11.36
CA MET A 66 9.69 14.87 -9.98
C MET A 66 9.92 13.45 -9.46
N LEU A 67 9.69 12.43 -10.30
CA LEU A 67 10.00 11.04 -9.95
C LEU A 67 11.52 10.84 -9.78
N PHE A 68 12.34 11.41 -10.67
CA PHE A 68 13.79 11.34 -10.57
C PHE A 68 14.29 11.98 -9.28
N TYR A 69 13.85 13.20 -8.95
CA TYR A 69 14.27 13.89 -7.72
C TYR A 69 13.86 13.13 -6.45
N THR A 70 12.64 12.61 -6.38
CA THR A 70 12.22 11.82 -5.21
C THR A 70 13.05 10.54 -5.04
N HIS A 71 13.38 9.84 -6.13
CA HIS A 71 14.19 8.62 -6.06
C HIS A 71 15.66 8.94 -5.75
N PHE A 72 16.19 10.02 -6.31
CA PHE A 72 17.55 10.46 -6.02
C PHE A 72 17.69 10.89 -4.55
N LEU A 73 16.70 11.58 -3.99
CA LEU A 73 16.69 12.01 -2.60
C LEU A 73 16.46 10.85 -1.61
N SER A 74 15.89 9.72 -2.05
CA SER A 74 15.71 8.55 -1.18
C SER A 74 16.98 7.70 -1.05
N LEU A 75 17.89 7.72 -2.04
CA LEU A 75 19.20 7.05 -2.00
C LEU A 75 20.04 7.37 -0.74
N PRO A 76 20.22 8.64 -0.31
CA PRO A 76 20.94 8.92 0.92
C PRO A 76 20.24 8.37 2.17
N GLY A 77 18.91 8.25 2.15
CA GLY A 77 18.17 7.57 3.22
C GLY A 77 18.47 6.06 3.28
N PHE A 78 18.64 5.41 2.12
CA PHE A 78 19.02 4.00 2.05
C PHE A 78 20.42 3.71 2.62
N LEU A 79 21.35 4.68 2.57
CA LEU A 79 22.67 4.51 3.18
C LEU A 79 22.59 4.25 4.69
N LEU A 80 21.66 4.89 5.40
CA LEU A 80 21.45 4.68 6.84
C LEU A 80 20.93 3.27 7.16
N VAL A 81 20.22 2.63 6.23
CA VAL A 81 19.61 1.30 6.43
C VAL A 81 20.43 0.17 5.77
N SER A 82 21.50 0.52 5.05
CA SER A 82 22.33 -0.40 4.26
C SER A 82 22.78 -1.67 5.01
N SER A 83 23.17 -1.55 6.28
CA SER A 83 23.59 -2.69 7.12
C SER A 83 22.49 -3.76 7.25
N ASN A 84 21.24 -3.35 7.44
CA ASN A 84 20.11 -4.28 7.55
C ASN A 84 19.82 -4.98 6.22
N ILE A 85 20.00 -4.28 5.10
CA ILE A 85 19.78 -4.82 3.76
C ILE A 85 20.81 -5.91 3.47
N CYS A 86 22.08 -5.67 3.78
CA CYS A 86 23.14 -6.67 3.62
C CYS A 86 22.89 -7.93 4.47
N ALA A 87 22.46 -7.76 5.72
CA ALA A 87 22.13 -8.88 6.60
C ALA A 87 20.99 -9.75 6.03
N GLN A 88 19.93 -9.13 5.52
CA GLN A 88 18.79 -9.87 4.92
C GLN A 88 19.17 -10.56 3.61
N PHE A 89 20.03 -9.94 2.80
CA PHE A 89 20.52 -10.53 1.55
C PHE A 89 21.30 -11.83 1.77
N GLY A 90 22.05 -11.92 2.89
CA GLY A 90 22.69 -13.16 3.32
C GLY A 90 21.67 -14.26 3.60
N SER A 91 20.61 -13.94 4.34
CA SER A 91 19.53 -14.90 4.70
C SER A 91 18.73 -15.41 3.51
N PHE A 92 18.58 -14.62 2.44
CA PHE A 92 17.89 -15.04 1.21
C PHE A 92 18.58 -16.18 0.46
N LYS A 93 19.90 -16.35 0.62
CA LYS A 93 20.64 -17.44 -0.04
C LYS A 93 20.27 -18.81 0.52
N THR A 94 19.91 -18.89 1.80
CA THR A 94 19.60 -20.14 2.52
C THR A 94 18.20 -20.68 2.22
N ILE A 95 17.30 -19.87 1.65
CA ILE A 95 15.94 -20.30 1.35
C ILE A 95 15.93 -21.23 0.11
N SER A 96 15.34 -22.41 0.29
CA SER A 96 15.44 -23.54 -0.66
C SER A 96 14.26 -23.68 -1.62
N HIS A 97 13.20 -22.87 -1.50
CA HIS A 97 12.04 -22.98 -2.39
C HIS A 97 12.39 -22.48 -3.81
N THR A 98 12.40 -23.40 -4.77
CA THR A 98 12.54 -23.16 -6.20
C THR A 98 11.18 -23.24 -6.88
N PHE A 99 10.97 -22.38 -7.88
CA PHE A 99 9.79 -22.39 -8.74
C PHE A 99 10.27 -22.53 -10.18
N GLU A 100 9.74 -23.53 -10.88
CA GLU A 100 10.02 -23.73 -12.30
C GLU A 100 9.22 -22.71 -13.11
N VAL A 101 9.89 -21.68 -13.63
CA VAL A 101 9.25 -20.62 -14.43
C VAL A 101 8.95 -21.11 -15.85
N LEU A 102 9.80 -21.98 -16.38
CA LEU A 102 9.69 -22.58 -17.71
C LEU A 102 10.54 -23.86 -17.72
N LYS A 103 10.17 -24.89 -18.51
CA LYS A 103 10.93 -26.17 -18.61
C LYS A 103 12.43 -25.89 -18.80
N GLY A 104 13.22 -26.10 -17.75
CA GLY A 104 14.69 -25.96 -17.74
C GLY A 104 15.26 -24.73 -17.03
N VAL A 105 14.44 -23.81 -16.48
CA VAL A 105 14.95 -22.66 -15.70
C VAL A 105 14.40 -22.69 -14.27
N GLU A 106 15.20 -23.23 -13.36
CA GLU A 106 14.94 -23.20 -11.92
C GLU A 106 15.39 -21.85 -11.34
N VAL A 107 14.43 -21.02 -10.92
CA VAL A 107 14.72 -19.78 -10.20
C VAL A 107 14.23 -19.94 -8.77
N LYS A 108 15.01 -19.50 -7.78
CA LYS A 108 14.50 -19.46 -6.40
C LYS A 108 13.29 -18.54 -6.34
N THR A 109 12.19 -19.02 -5.78
CA THR A 109 10.89 -18.33 -5.72
C THR A 109 11.00 -16.93 -5.15
N VAL A 110 11.94 -16.73 -4.23
CA VAL A 110 12.14 -15.45 -3.55
C VAL A 110 12.64 -14.35 -4.50
N TRP A 111 13.56 -14.69 -5.41
CA TRP A 111 14.06 -13.73 -6.41
C TRP A 111 12.96 -13.30 -7.36
N PHE A 112 12.13 -14.25 -7.79
CA PHE A 112 10.97 -13.97 -8.63
C PHE A 112 9.95 -13.08 -7.91
N LEU A 113 9.61 -13.38 -6.65
CA LEU A 113 8.66 -12.59 -5.87
C LEU A 113 9.18 -11.16 -5.60
N LEU A 114 10.47 -11.01 -5.34
CA LEU A 114 11.13 -9.73 -5.14
C LEU A 114 11.07 -8.88 -6.42
N LEU A 115 11.38 -9.47 -7.57
CA LEU A 115 11.29 -8.80 -8.86
C LEU A 115 9.85 -8.35 -9.16
N LEU A 116 8.87 -9.25 -8.95
CA LEU A 116 7.46 -8.93 -9.11
C LEU A 116 7.01 -7.78 -8.18
N ASN A 117 7.52 -7.76 -6.94
CA ASN A 117 7.26 -6.70 -5.98
C ASN A 117 7.85 -5.35 -6.43
N ILE A 118 9.09 -5.34 -6.92
CA ILE A 118 9.72 -4.12 -7.48
C ILE A 118 8.92 -3.62 -8.68
N PHE A 119 8.56 -4.51 -9.61
CA PHE A 119 7.84 -4.13 -10.82
C PHE A 119 6.47 -3.52 -10.52
N THR A 120 5.68 -4.15 -9.63
CA THR A 120 4.37 -3.62 -9.24
C THR A 120 4.48 -2.31 -8.47
N GLN A 121 5.49 -2.18 -7.59
CA GLN A 121 5.73 -0.94 -6.87
C GLN A 121 6.12 0.19 -7.83
N TYR A 122 7.05 -0.05 -8.75
CA TYR A 122 7.47 0.93 -9.74
C TYR A 122 6.30 1.36 -10.63
N ALA A 123 5.55 0.39 -11.19
CA ALA A 123 4.38 0.67 -12.00
C ALA A 123 3.37 1.52 -11.24
N CYS A 124 3.12 1.20 -9.96
CA CYS A 124 2.19 2.00 -9.19
C CYS A 124 2.71 3.40 -8.86
N VAL A 125 3.94 3.53 -8.37
CA VAL A 125 4.51 4.85 -8.04
C VAL A 125 4.50 5.74 -9.27
N ARG A 126 4.86 5.20 -10.43
CA ARG A 126 4.78 5.92 -11.71
C ARG A 126 3.34 6.32 -12.06
N CYS A 127 2.37 5.42 -11.93
CA CYS A 127 0.96 5.74 -12.17
C CYS A 127 0.47 6.86 -11.25
N VAL A 128 0.79 6.81 -9.96
CA VAL A 128 0.40 7.83 -8.98
C VAL A 128 1.05 9.17 -9.32
N TYR A 129 2.35 9.21 -9.61
CA TYR A 129 3.06 10.45 -9.95
C TYR A 129 2.51 11.11 -11.22
N VAL A 130 2.16 10.31 -12.24
CA VAL A 130 1.51 10.82 -13.46
C VAL A 130 0.10 11.31 -13.16
N LEU A 131 -0.68 10.58 -12.35
CA LEU A 131 -2.02 11.02 -11.97
C LEU A 131 -2.00 12.32 -11.14
N THR A 132 -0.99 12.52 -10.29
CA THR A 132 -0.84 13.75 -9.51
C THR A 132 -0.53 14.97 -10.39
N THR A 133 0.12 14.77 -11.54
CA THR A 133 0.36 15.89 -12.46
C THR A 133 -0.83 16.17 -13.37
N GLU A 134 -1.59 15.14 -13.76
CA GLU A 134 -2.70 15.29 -14.72
C GLU A 134 -4.07 15.52 -14.07
N CYS A 135 -4.29 15.06 -12.84
CA CYS A 135 -5.58 15.11 -12.15
C CYS A 135 -5.48 15.83 -10.81
N THR A 136 -6.64 16.21 -10.27
CA THR A 136 -6.72 16.78 -8.91
C THR A 136 -6.36 15.71 -7.86
N SER A 137 -5.82 16.14 -6.71
CA SER A 137 -5.42 15.26 -5.60
C SER A 137 -6.54 14.31 -5.12
N LEU A 138 -7.81 14.67 -5.33
CA LEU A 138 -8.96 13.83 -5.03
C LEU A 138 -8.99 12.54 -5.88
N THR A 139 -8.75 12.64 -7.19
CA THR A 139 -8.73 11.51 -8.12
C THR A 139 -7.53 10.60 -7.84
N VAL A 140 -6.37 11.18 -7.51
CA VAL A 140 -5.17 10.44 -7.11
C VAL A 140 -5.43 9.59 -5.88
N THR A 141 -6.06 10.19 -4.87
CA THR A 141 -6.41 9.54 -3.60
C THR A 141 -7.39 8.37 -3.82
N MET A 142 -8.29 8.50 -4.79
CA MET A 142 -9.25 7.46 -5.14
C MET A 142 -8.59 6.28 -5.88
N VAL A 143 -7.73 6.53 -6.87
CA VAL A 143 -7.01 5.45 -7.59
C VAL A 143 -6.05 4.69 -6.68
N THR A 144 -5.35 5.38 -5.77
CA THR A 144 -4.49 4.70 -4.78
C THR A 144 -5.30 3.85 -3.80
N THR A 145 -6.51 4.29 -3.43
CA THR A 145 -7.42 3.51 -2.57
C THR A 145 -7.91 2.24 -3.28
N PHE A 146 -8.29 2.35 -4.56
CA PHE A 146 -8.71 1.22 -5.38
C PHE A 146 -7.61 0.16 -5.53
N ARG A 147 -6.36 0.57 -5.79
CA ARG A 147 -5.22 -0.36 -5.83
C ARG A 147 -5.06 -1.12 -4.51
N ARG A 148 -5.08 -0.41 -3.38
CA ARG A 148 -4.92 -1.04 -2.06
C ARG A 148 -6.04 -2.03 -1.77
N PHE A 149 -7.25 -1.73 -2.24
CA PHE A 149 -8.39 -2.63 -2.15
C PHE A 149 -8.24 -3.90 -3.01
N LEU A 150 -7.80 -3.78 -4.28
CA LEU A 150 -7.52 -4.95 -5.13
C LEU A 150 -6.45 -5.86 -4.52
N SER A 151 -5.41 -5.27 -3.92
CA SER A 151 -4.38 -6.03 -3.20
C SER A 151 -4.97 -6.78 -1.99
N LEU A 152 -5.97 -6.22 -1.31
CA LEU A 152 -6.66 -6.84 -0.20
C LEU A 152 -7.51 -8.03 -0.68
N ILE A 153 -8.27 -7.89 -1.79
CA ILE A 153 -9.01 -9.00 -2.39
C ILE A 153 -8.07 -10.14 -2.77
N TRP A 154 -6.96 -9.83 -3.45
CA TRP A 154 -5.97 -10.84 -3.85
C TRP A 154 -5.38 -11.56 -2.63
N SER A 155 -5.12 -10.82 -1.55
CA SER A 155 -4.64 -11.37 -0.28
C SER A 155 -5.65 -12.36 0.33
N ILE A 156 -6.94 -12.00 0.39
CA ILE A 156 -8.00 -12.89 0.90
C ILE A 156 -8.11 -14.15 0.04
N TYR A 157 -8.10 -13.99 -1.29
CA TYR A 157 -8.19 -15.11 -2.22
C TYR A 157 -7.04 -16.10 -2.05
N ARG A 158 -5.81 -15.60 -1.82
CA ARG A 158 -4.62 -16.45 -1.72
C ARG A 158 -4.46 -17.14 -0.37
N PHE A 159 -4.85 -16.51 0.74
CA PHE A 159 -4.56 -17.00 2.09
C PHE A 159 -5.57 -17.98 2.69
N LYS A 160 -6.75 -18.18 2.06
CA LYS A 160 -7.81 -19.15 2.48
C LYS A 160 -8.00 -19.27 4.02
N ASN A 161 -7.80 -18.18 4.76
CA ASN A 161 -7.96 -18.15 6.22
C ASN A 161 -9.46 -18.18 6.56
N PRO A 162 -9.87 -18.58 7.79
CA PRO A 162 -11.26 -18.61 8.21
C PRO A 162 -11.82 -17.19 8.24
N PHE A 163 -12.36 -16.78 7.10
CA PHE A 163 -12.91 -15.46 6.89
C PHE A 163 -14.29 -15.42 7.52
N THR A 164 -14.38 -14.90 8.74
CA THR A 164 -15.65 -14.74 9.44
C THR A 164 -16.60 -13.84 8.66
N ALA A 165 -17.91 -14.09 8.74
CA ALA A 165 -18.95 -13.30 8.06
C ALA A 165 -18.82 -11.77 8.27
N TYR A 166 -18.32 -11.33 9.44
CA TYR A 166 -18.06 -9.92 9.73
C TYR A 166 -16.98 -9.28 8.83
N HIS A 167 -15.95 -10.03 8.43
CA HIS A 167 -14.94 -9.53 7.50
C HIS A 167 -15.51 -9.41 6.07
N ALA A 168 -16.44 -10.29 5.69
CA ALA A 168 -17.15 -10.22 4.42
C ALA A 168 -18.07 -9.01 4.34
N LEU A 169 -18.80 -8.74 5.43
CA LEU A 169 -19.67 -7.57 5.53
C LEU A 169 -18.85 -6.27 5.46
N GLY A 170 -17.78 -6.15 6.25
CA GLY A 170 -16.90 -4.98 6.20
C GLY A 170 -16.26 -4.77 4.83
N SER A 171 -15.81 -5.83 4.18
CA SER A 171 -15.22 -5.77 2.82
C SER A 171 -16.22 -5.35 1.76
N SER A 172 -17.46 -5.87 1.82
CA SER A 172 -18.56 -5.48 0.92
C SER A 172 -18.90 -4.00 1.08
N LEU A 173 -18.96 -3.51 2.32
CA LEU A 173 -19.25 -2.11 2.62
C LEU A 173 -18.17 -1.16 2.08
N VAL A 174 -16.89 -1.54 2.18
CA VAL A 174 -15.77 -0.78 1.59
C VAL A 174 -15.84 -0.80 0.06
N PHE A 175 -16.16 -1.94 -0.53
CA PHE A 175 -16.26 -2.07 -1.99
C PHE A 175 -17.39 -1.22 -2.57
N LEU A 176 -18.61 -1.36 -2.04
CA LEU A 176 -19.78 -0.60 -2.46
C LEU A 176 -19.58 0.90 -2.23
N GLY A 177 -19.01 1.28 -1.08
CA GLY A 177 -18.67 2.66 -0.78
C GLY A 177 -17.62 3.25 -1.74
N THR A 178 -16.72 2.42 -2.27
CA THR A 178 -15.74 2.86 -3.28
C THR A 178 -16.41 3.02 -4.63
N LEU A 179 -17.15 2.02 -5.13
CA LEU A 179 -17.84 2.04 -6.43
C LEU A 179 -18.80 3.23 -6.58
N THR A 180 -19.66 3.44 -5.59
CA THR A 180 -20.61 4.57 -5.58
C THR A 180 -19.91 5.93 -5.64
N PHE A 181 -18.74 6.06 -5.01
CA PHE A 181 -17.93 7.27 -5.10
C PHE A 181 -17.29 7.43 -6.49
N ILE A 182 -16.83 6.34 -7.12
CA ILE A 182 -16.31 6.36 -8.49
C ILE A 182 -17.37 6.90 -9.45
N ASP A 183 -18.57 6.32 -9.38
CA ASP A 183 -19.66 6.66 -10.28
C ASP A 183 -20.09 8.12 -10.11
N PHE A 184 -20.15 8.62 -8.87
CA PHE A 184 -20.47 10.01 -8.60
C PHE A 184 -19.42 10.99 -9.18
N GLN A 185 -18.13 10.64 -9.12
CA GLN A 185 -17.06 11.47 -9.69
C GLN A 185 -17.02 11.39 -11.22
N ALA A 186 -17.32 10.21 -11.79
CA ALA A 186 -17.44 10.04 -13.23
C ALA A 186 -18.57 10.92 -13.80
N GLN A 187 -19.69 11.02 -13.09
CA GLN A 187 -20.81 11.91 -13.44
C GLN A 187 -20.39 13.39 -13.40
N LYS A 188 -19.66 13.83 -12.36
CA LYS A 188 -19.15 15.22 -12.28
C LYS A 188 -18.18 15.59 -13.39
N THR A 189 -17.40 14.63 -13.89
CA THR A 189 -16.44 14.86 -14.97
C THR A 189 -17.13 15.02 -16.33
N LYS A 190 -18.30 14.40 -16.52
CA LYS A 190 -19.10 14.53 -17.77
C LYS A 190 -19.89 15.84 -17.89
N GLN A 191 -20.02 16.60 -16.81
CA GLN A 191 -20.73 17.89 -16.78
C GLN A 191 -19.81 19.11 -16.96
N LYS A 192 -18.49 18.90 -17.09
CA LYS A 192 -17.50 19.94 -17.43
C LYS A 192 -17.02 19.75 -18.85
#